data_AF-A0A941BTT2-F1
#
_entry.id   AF-A0A941BTT2-F1
#
_cell.length_a   1.000
_cell.length_b   1.000
_cell.length_c   1.000
_cell.angle_alpha   90.00
_cell.angle_beta   90.00
_cell.angle_gamma   90.00
#
_symmetry.space_group_name_H-M   'P 1'
#
loop_
_entity.id
_entity.type
_entity.pdbx_description
1 polymer ?
#
loop_
_entity_poly.entity_id
_entity_poly.type
_entity_poly.pdbx_seq_one_letter_code
_entity_poly.pdbx_strand_id
1 'polypeptide(L)'
;MSMPPPSYPPQPPHHQPGGYPGGGQWPPVPPAPAPAPLNAFAVVALVTSLVCLAPLGLVFGIVALRQISRRGERGKGLAVAGLSVSGAVLLLAAVLVPALDLKVWTVPARDDAGEVVREGWTTIDALETGDCFTPDDKLPEKDSPSLFDSGVRVTPCDQPHRAELYASFTLTGEEFPGRERIAALAWPRCAERFLDYSLDPAAFGRLQTYYFHPDERGWLSGRRTVLCWVGRPGTARLDHSVRNDGADLTPAQHTFLTALKPLNVGSVLRPANGPRDDLAGATAWAERMAEAQAESIGLLAEAELPGAQRPTEQLVAELEAGLPFWRQAAEASDADTFLGHLRSVDEHTGAAHARRIRELLELPVPGAGGDQVRYGTRQVRAGDGTAGRRNLTGPGPDVTS
;
A
#
# COMPACT_ATOMS: atom_id res chain seq x y z
N MET A 1 -83.57 -6.75 30.95
CA MET A 1 -84.24 -5.70 30.16
C MET A 1 -83.78 -5.88 28.73
N SER A 2 -84.64 -6.45 27.89
CA SER A 2 -84.31 -6.90 26.54
C SER A 2 -84.72 -5.84 25.52
N MET A 3 -83.78 -5.47 24.64
CA MET A 3 -83.92 -4.45 23.61
C MET A 3 -84.90 -4.89 22.50
N PRO A 4 -85.73 -3.97 21.95
CA PRO A 4 -86.66 -4.28 20.87
C PRO A 4 -85.96 -4.33 19.49
N PRO A 5 -86.51 -5.11 18.53
CA PRO A 5 -85.89 -5.35 17.23
C PRO A 5 -86.16 -4.21 16.21
N PRO A 6 -85.25 -4.01 15.23
CA PRO A 6 -85.42 -3.00 14.18
C PRO A 6 -86.36 -3.45 13.06
N SER A 7 -87.15 -2.49 12.58
CA SER A 7 -88.18 -2.58 11.53
C SER A 7 -87.61 -2.49 10.11
N TYR A 8 -88.07 -3.38 9.21
CA TYR A 8 -87.76 -3.38 7.77
C TYR A 8 -88.77 -2.54 6.95
N PRO A 9 -88.32 -1.89 5.84
CA PRO A 9 -89.20 -1.16 4.93
C PRO A 9 -89.96 -2.07 3.93
N PRO A 10 -91.15 -1.65 3.45
CA PRO A 10 -92.05 -2.46 2.64
C PRO A 10 -91.64 -2.58 1.15
N GLN A 11 -91.92 -3.75 0.58
CA GLN A 11 -91.68 -4.09 -0.84
C GLN A 11 -92.71 -3.42 -1.80
N PRO A 12 -92.29 -3.05 -3.02
CA PRO A 12 -93.16 -2.48 -4.05
C PRO A 12 -94.01 -3.52 -4.82
N PRO A 13 -95.12 -3.09 -5.45
CA PRO A 13 -96.17 -3.99 -5.95
C PRO A 13 -95.80 -4.73 -7.25
N HIS A 14 -96.27 -5.97 -7.36
CA HIS A 14 -96.17 -6.80 -8.55
C HIS A 14 -97.23 -6.39 -9.59
N HIS A 15 -96.78 -6.00 -10.78
CA HIS A 15 -97.64 -5.77 -11.94
C HIS A 15 -97.57 -6.97 -12.88
N GLN A 16 -98.73 -7.57 -13.17
CA GLN A 16 -98.88 -8.59 -14.20
C GLN A 16 -98.90 -7.96 -15.60
N PRO A 17 -98.17 -8.51 -16.59
CA PRO A 17 -98.32 -8.12 -17.98
C PRO A 17 -99.46 -8.91 -18.65
N GLY A 18 -100.47 -8.18 -19.14
CA GLY A 18 -101.52 -8.69 -20.02
C GLY A 18 -100.99 -9.01 -21.42
N GLY A 19 -101.53 -10.07 -22.01
CA GLY A 19 -101.13 -10.61 -23.29
C GLY A 19 -101.60 -9.80 -24.51
N TYR A 20 -100.82 -9.91 -25.59
CA TYR A 20 -101.21 -9.52 -26.94
C TYR A 20 -100.83 -10.65 -27.93
N PRO A 21 -101.61 -10.85 -29.02
CA PRO A 21 -101.52 -12.03 -29.88
C PRO A 21 -100.77 -11.75 -31.19
N GLY A 22 -100.35 -12.82 -31.87
CA GLY A 22 -100.10 -12.81 -33.32
C GLY A 22 -98.73 -13.32 -33.73
N GLY A 23 -98.72 -14.34 -34.60
CA GLY A 23 -97.56 -15.11 -35.00
C GLY A 23 -96.45 -14.31 -35.69
N GLY A 24 -95.22 -14.74 -35.43
CA GLY A 24 -93.99 -14.31 -36.10
C GLY A 24 -92.94 -15.39 -35.92
N GLN A 25 -92.41 -15.90 -37.02
CA GLN A 25 -91.45 -16.99 -37.10
C GLN A 25 -90.07 -16.46 -36.65
N TRP A 26 -89.47 -17.03 -35.60
CA TRP A 26 -88.19 -16.59 -35.07
C TRP A 26 -87.00 -17.27 -35.80
N PRO A 27 -85.99 -16.50 -36.26
CA PRO A 27 -84.73 -17.07 -36.75
C PRO A 27 -83.85 -17.57 -35.59
N PRO A 28 -82.90 -18.50 -35.84
CA PRO A 28 -82.16 -19.20 -34.79
C PRO A 28 -81.26 -18.27 -33.97
N VAL A 29 -81.23 -18.53 -32.66
CA VAL A 29 -80.41 -17.82 -31.65
C VAL A 29 -78.92 -18.13 -31.88
N PRO A 30 -78.01 -17.14 -31.94
CA PRO A 30 -76.58 -17.41 -32.07
C PRO A 30 -75.99 -17.98 -30.76
N PRO A 31 -74.99 -18.87 -30.83
CA PRO A 31 -74.37 -19.47 -29.66
C PRO A 31 -73.61 -18.44 -28.82
N ALA A 32 -73.60 -18.64 -27.50
CA ALA A 32 -72.85 -17.79 -26.57
C ALA A 32 -71.34 -17.80 -26.89
N PRO A 33 -70.64 -16.64 -26.82
CA PRO A 33 -69.22 -16.57 -27.14
C PRO A 33 -68.39 -17.38 -26.14
N ALA A 34 -67.59 -18.32 -26.64
CA ALA A 34 -66.61 -19.05 -25.85
C ALA A 34 -65.55 -18.08 -25.27
N PRO A 35 -65.06 -18.29 -24.02
CA PRO A 35 -63.99 -17.47 -23.48
C PRO A 35 -62.74 -17.59 -24.38
N ALA A 36 -62.20 -16.43 -24.79
CA ALA A 36 -61.04 -16.37 -25.66
C ALA A 36 -59.83 -17.13 -25.05
N PRO A 37 -59.10 -17.93 -25.86
CA PRO A 37 -57.98 -18.72 -25.39
C PRO A 37 -56.83 -17.83 -24.89
N LEU A 38 -56.16 -18.27 -23.82
CA LEU A 38 -54.96 -17.61 -23.29
C LEU A 38 -53.82 -17.71 -24.31
N ASN A 39 -53.13 -16.61 -24.55
CA ASN A 39 -52.05 -16.58 -25.54
C ASN A 39 -50.83 -17.36 -25.00
N ALA A 40 -50.49 -18.47 -25.66
CA ALA A 40 -49.40 -19.37 -25.29
C ALA A 40 -48.05 -18.62 -25.19
N PHE A 41 -47.83 -17.57 -25.98
CA PHE A 41 -46.61 -16.77 -25.90
C PHE A 41 -46.48 -15.97 -24.60
N ALA A 42 -47.60 -15.56 -23.98
CA ALA A 42 -47.56 -14.87 -22.70
C ALA A 42 -47.14 -15.82 -21.56
N VAL A 43 -47.55 -17.09 -21.64
CA VAL A 43 -47.14 -18.14 -20.70
C VAL A 43 -45.67 -18.51 -20.94
N VAL A 44 -45.26 -18.67 -22.20
CA VAL A 44 -43.86 -18.96 -22.55
C VAL A 44 -42.94 -17.82 -22.12
N ALA A 45 -43.32 -16.56 -22.28
CA ALA A 45 -42.54 -15.40 -21.82
C ALA A 45 -42.35 -15.40 -20.29
N LEU A 46 -43.41 -15.76 -19.53
CA LEU A 46 -43.32 -15.87 -18.07
C LEU A 46 -42.37 -17.01 -17.65
N VAL A 47 -42.54 -18.20 -18.22
CA VAL A 47 -41.72 -19.39 -17.90
C VAL A 47 -40.27 -19.20 -18.34
N THR A 48 -40.01 -18.62 -19.51
CA THR A 48 -38.64 -18.35 -19.99
C THR A 48 -37.93 -17.23 -19.22
N SER A 49 -38.67 -16.22 -18.74
CA SER A 49 -38.12 -15.20 -17.83
C SER A 49 -37.70 -15.79 -16.48
N LEU A 50 -38.40 -16.84 -16.02
CA LEU A 50 -38.09 -17.56 -14.79
C LEU A 50 -36.85 -18.48 -14.92
N VAL A 51 -36.47 -18.86 -16.15
CA VAL A 51 -35.38 -19.82 -16.47
C VAL A 51 -34.11 -19.10 -16.98
N CYS A 52 -33.91 -17.82 -16.62
CA CYS A 52 -32.66 -17.07 -16.86
C CYS A 52 -32.24 -16.85 -18.33
N LEU A 53 -33.19 -16.78 -19.27
CA LEU A 53 -32.93 -16.28 -20.62
C LEU A 53 -33.48 -14.85 -20.78
N ALA A 54 -33.05 -13.94 -19.90
CA ALA A 54 -33.49 -12.53 -19.86
C ALA A 54 -33.54 -11.81 -21.22
N PRO A 55 -32.56 -11.97 -22.15
CA PRO A 55 -32.68 -11.35 -23.48
C PRO A 55 -33.81 -11.95 -24.32
N LEU A 56 -34.05 -13.26 -24.23
CA LEU A 56 -35.15 -13.92 -24.95
C LEU A 56 -36.50 -13.56 -24.34
N GLY A 57 -36.61 -13.47 -23.00
CA GLY A 57 -37.81 -13.01 -22.30
C GLY A 57 -38.24 -11.59 -22.71
N LEU A 58 -37.27 -10.68 -22.88
CA LEU A 58 -37.51 -9.32 -23.36
C LEU A 58 -38.07 -9.31 -24.81
N VAL A 59 -37.45 -10.08 -25.71
CA VAL A 59 -37.89 -10.17 -27.12
C VAL A 59 -39.28 -10.79 -27.23
N PHE A 60 -39.55 -11.90 -26.54
CA PHE A 60 -40.86 -12.55 -26.56
C PHE A 60 -41.96 -11.68 -25.91
N GLY A 61 -41.64 -10.92 -24.86
CA GLY A 61 -42.57 -9.95 -24.26
C GLY A 61 -42.99 -8.84 -25.22
N ILE A 62 -42.05 -8.28 -25.99
CA ILE A 62 -42.32 -7.26 -27.00
C ILE A 62 -43.18 -7.83 -28.14
N VAL A 63 -42.89 -9.04 -28.61
CA VAL A 63 -43.66 -9.71 -29.67
C VAL A 63 -45.09 -10.05 -29.20
N ALA A 64 -45.23 -10.55 -27.96
CA ALA A 64 -46.53 -10.87 -27.36
C ALA A 64 -47.41 -9.62 -27.21
N LEU A 65 -46.86 -8.50 -26.75
CA LEU A 65 -47.58 -7.22 -26.67
C LEU A 65 -48.07 -6.74 -28.06
N ARG A 66 -47.25 -6.93 -29.10
CA ARG A 66 -47.60 -6.56 -30.48
C ARG A 66 -48.70 -7.44 -31.06
N GLN A 67 -48.68 -8.75 -30.81
CA GLN A 67 -49.74 -9.68 -31.23
C GLN A 67 -51.05 -9.45 -30.46
N ILE A 68 -50.97 -9.27 -29.14
CA ILE A 68 -52.14 -8.99 -28.29
C ILE A 68 -52.81 -7.67 -28.70
N SER A 69 -52.03 -6.64 -29.05
CA SER A 69 -52.58 -5.36 -29.52
C SER A 69 -53.33 -5.45 -30.87
N ARG A 70 -52.93 -6.40 -31.74
CA ARG A 70 -53.51 -6.58 -33.07
C ARG A 70 -54.66 -7.59 -33.12
N ARG A 71 -54.66 -8.59 -32.23
CA ARG A 71 -55.65 -9.68 -32.22
C ARG A 71 -56.68 -9.60 -31.09
N GLY A 72 -56.54 -8.65 -30.16
CA GLY A 72 -57.52 -8.42 -29.08
C GLY A 72 -57.51 -9.47 -27.97
N GLU A 73 -56.45 -10.26 -27.85
CA GLU A 73 -56.37 -11.39 -26.92
C GLU A 73 -56.14 -10.96 -25.46
N ARG A 74 -56.56 -11.79 -24.49
CA ARG A 74 -56.35 -11.53 -23.04
C ARG A 74 -54.94 -11.97 -22.63
N GLY A 75 -54.22 -11.13 -21.88
CA GLY A 75 -52.85 -11.43 -21.43
C GLY A 75 -51.92 -10.23 -21.27
N LYS A 76 -52.39 -9.00 -21.55
CA LYS A 76 -51.57 -7.77 -21.46
C LYS A 76 -50.88 -7.59 -20.10
N GLY A 77 -51.57 -7.88 -18.99
CA GLY A 77 -51.00 -7.74 -17.65
C GLY A 77 -49.80 -8.66 -17.38
N LEU A 78 -49.85 -9.91 -17.86
CA LEU A 78 -48.76 -10.88 -17.70
C LEU A 78 -47.55 -10.54 -18.59
N ALA A 79 -47.79 -10.06 -19.81
CA ALA A 79 -46.72 -9.62 -20.71
C ALA A 79 -45.99 -8.37 -20.18
N VAL A 80 -46.72 -7.42 -19.57
CA VAL A 80 -46.12 -6.26 -18.90
C VAL A 80 -45.31 -6.71 -17.68
N ALA A 81 -45.84 -7.60 -16.84
CA ALA A 81 -45.11 -8.11 -15.68
C ALA A 81 -43.81 -8.83 -16.08
N GLY A 82 -43.85 -9.69 -17.11
CA GLY A 82 -42.66 -10.38 -17.62
C GLY A 82 -41.61 -9.44 -18.20
N LEU A 83 -42.05 -8.36 -18.87
CA LEU A 83 -41.15 -7.32 -19.39
C LEU A 83 -40.52 -6.49 -18.26
N SER A 84 -41.30 -6.12 -17.24
CA SER A 84 -40.82 -5.37 -16.08
C SER A 84 -39.79 -6.15 -15.26
N VAL A 85 -40.04 -7.43 -15.01
CA VAL A 85 -39.10 -8.29 -14.25
C VAL A 85 -37.82 -8.52 -15.06
N SER A 86 -37.93 -8.86 -16.35
CA SER A 86 -36.76 -9.07 -17.20
C SER A 86 -35.93 -7.79 -17.37
N GLY A 87 -36.59 -6.64 -17.53
CA GLY A 87 -35.95 -5.33 -17.59
C GLY A 87 -35.26 -4.94 -16.28
N ALA A 88 -35.91 -5.17 -15.14
CA ALA A 88 -35.32 -4.92 -13.82
C ALA A 88 -34.10 -5.81 -13.57
N VAL A 89 -34.16 -7.10 -13.91
CA VAL A 89 -33.03 -8.03 -13.79
C VAL A 89 -31.88 -7.62 -14.70
N LEU A 90 -32.15 -7.23 -15.95
CA LEU A 90 -31.11 -6.75 -16.87
C LEU A 90 -30.47 -5.43 -16.41
N LEU A 91 -31.26 -4.49 -15.90
CA LEU A 91 -30.74 -3.24 -15.34
C LEU A 91 -29.91 -3.49 -14.08
N LEU A 92 -30.38 -4.38 -13.20
CA LEU A 92 -29.67 -4.73 -11.98
C LEU A 92 -28.37 -5.46 -12.31
N ALA A 93 -28.37 -6.37 -13.29
CA ALA A 93 -27.15 -6.99 -13.81
C ALA A 93 -26.20 -5.98 -14.47
N ALA A 94 -26.73 -5.06 -15.29
CA ALA A 94 -25.93 -4.02 -15.95
C ALA A 94 -25.33 -3.00 -14.98
N VAL A 95 -25.87 -2.84 -13.78
CA VAL A 95 -25.30 -1.99 -12.72
C VAL A 95 -24.38 -2.80 -11.81
N LEU A 96 -24.78 -4.00 -11.38
CA LEU A 96 -24.03 -4.79 -10.41
C LEU A 96 -22.80 -5.48 -11.02
N VAL A 97 -22.86 -5.97 -12.25
CA VAL A 97 -21.71 -6.62 -12.90
C VAL A 97 -20.53 -5.66 -13.03
N PRO A 98 -20.65 -4.45 -13.61
CA PRO A 98 -19.55 -3.50 -13.63
C PRO A 98 -19.19 -2.97 -12.24
N ALA A 99 -20.12 -2.86 -11.27
CA ALA A 99 -19.77 -2.46 -9.90
C ALA A 99 -18.97 -3.54 -9.15
N LEU A 100 -19.18 -4.82 -9.47
CA LEU A 100 -18.41 -5.95 -8.95
C LEU A 100 -17.06 -6.09 -9.68
N ASP A 101 -17.03 -5.87 -11.01
CA ASP A 101 -15.81 -5.88 -11.82
C ASP A 101 -14.90 -4.66 -11.52
N LEU A 102 -15.48 -3.49 -11.24
CA LEU A 102 -14.76 -2.29 -10.79
C LEU A 102 -14.19 -2.43 -9.37
N LYS A 103 -14.74 -3.31 -8.52
CA LYS A 103 -14.12 -3.67 -7.23
C LYS A 103 -12.98 -4.69 -7.39
N VAL A 104 -12.95 -5.44 -8.50
CA VAL A 104 -11.88 -6.39 -8.83
C VAL A 104 -10.65 -5.67 -9.43
N TRP A 105 -10.83 -4.48 -10.00
CA TRP A 105 -9.75 -3.56 -10.32
C TRP A 105 -9.44 -2.69 -9.10
N THR A 106 -8.49 -3.08 -8.23
CA THR A 106 -7.51 -2.19 -7.53
C THR A 106 -6.92 -2.77 -6.24
N VAL A 107 -7.38 -3.86 -5.63
CA VAL A 107 -6.72 -4.42 -4.41
C VAL A 107 -5.52 -5.27 -4.82
N PRO A 108 -4.33 -5.20 -4.21
CA PRO A 108 -3.23 -6.11 -4.55
C PRO A 108 -3.61 -7.58 -4.28
N ALA A 109 -3.09 -8.52 -5.07
CA ALA A 109 -3.23 -9.95 -4.76
C ALA A 109 -1.90 -10.51 -4.27
N ARG A 110 -1.98 -11.33 -3.23
CA ARG A 110 -0.85 -12.07 -2.67
C ARG A 110 -1.01 -13.57 -2.93
N ASP A 111 0.10 -14.30 -2.99
CA ASP A 111 0.11 -15.77 -2.97
C ASP A 111 0.09 -16.33 -1.53
N ASP A 112 0.23 -17.65 -1.41
CA ASP A 112 0.23 -18.35 -0.11
C ASP A 112 1.45 -18.02 0.76
N ALA A 113 2.53 -17.51 0.16
CA ALA A 113 3.72 -17.04 0.87
C ALA A 113 3.58 -15.57 1.34
N GLY A 114 2.50 -14.89 0.95
CA GLY A 114 2.28 -13.48 1.23
C GLY A 114 2.91 -12.55 0.20
N GLU A 115 3.52 -13.08 -0.87
CA GLU A 115 4.19 -12.30 -1.89
C GLU A 115 3.19 -11.69 -2.87
N VAL A 116 3.43 -10.44 -3.26
CA VAL A 116 2.52 -9.71 -4.16
C VAL A 116 2.70 -10.24 -5.58
N VAL A 117 1.68 -10.92 -6.09
CA VAL A 117 1.66 -11.48 -7.46
C VAL A 117 0.91 -10.59 -8.46
N ARG A 118 0.13 -9.62 -7.96
CA ARG A 118 -0.59 -8.67 -8.81
C ARG A 118 -0.60 -7.29 -8.17
N GLU A 119 -0.26 -6.28 -8.97
CA GLU A 119 -0.28 -4.89 -8.56
C GLU A 119 -1.66 -4.43 -8.09
N GLY A 120 -1.66 -3.48 -7.15
CA GLY A 120 -2.87 -2.86 -6.62
C GLY A 120 -2.58 -1.72 -5.66
N TRP A 121 -3.61 -0.92 -5.42
CA TRP A 121 -3.65 0.15 -4.44
C TRP A 121 -3.97 -0.40 -3.05
N THR A 122 -3.21 0.07 -2.08
CA THR A 122 -3.47 -0.16 -0.66
C THR A 122 -3.14 1.10 0.15
N THR A 123 -3.30 1.03 1.46
CA THR A 123 -2.91 2.08 2.40
C THR A 123 -1.55 1.77 3.01
N ILE A 124 -0.85 2.80 3.47
CA ILE A 124 0.46 2.63 4.14
C ILE A 124 0.37 1.67 5.34
N ASP A 125 -0.70 1.75 6.12
CA ASP A 125 -0.91 0.90 7.30
C ASP A 125 -1.11 -0.60 6.96
N ALA A 126 -1.41 -0.91 5.70
CA ALA A 126 -1.61 -2.28 5.21
C ALA A 126 -0.38 -2.84 4.47
N LEU A 127 0.73 -2.11 4.44
CA LEU A 127 1.99 -2.61 3.90
C LEU A 127 2.60 -3.66 4.84
N GLU A 128 3.12 -4.72 4.25
CA GLU A 128 3.79 -5.83 4.91
C GLU A 128 5.29 -5.83 4.58
N THR A 129 6.13 -6.30 5.50
CA THR A 129 7.57 -6.41 5.25
C THR A 129 7.82 -7.34 4.07
N GLY A 130 8.56 -6.87 3.06
CA GLY A 130 8.67 -7.51 1.75
C GLY A 130 7.97 -6.73 0.63
N ASP A 131 7.01 -5.86 0.96
CA ASP A 131 6.23 -5.16 -0.07
C ASP A 131 7.08 -4.16 -0.85
N CYS A 132 7.09 -4.34 -2.16
CA CYS A 132 7.59 -3.37 -3.12
C CYS A 132 6.46 -2.43 -3.55
N PHE A 133 6.67 -1.13 -3.44
CA PHE A 133 5.63 -0.13 -3.69
C PHE A 133 6.17 1.13 -4.37
N THR A 134 5.23 1.87 -4.94
CA THR A 134 5.44 3.19 -5.52
C THR A 134 4.46 4.17 -4.85
N PRO A 135 4.96 5.14 -4.07
CA PRO A 135 4.15 6.26 -3.61
C PRO A 135 3.56 7.03 -4.80
N ASP A 136 2.35 7.57 -4.65
CA ASP A 136 1.64 8.34 -5.69
C ASP A 136 2.45 9.54 -6.21
N ASP A 137 3.22 10.19 -5.32
CA ASP A 137 4.09 11.31 -5.62
C ASP A 137 5.58 10.90 -5.69
N LYS A 138 6.46 11.88 -5.98
CA LYS A 138 7.91 11.70 -5.80
C LYS A 138 8.20 11.27 -4.35
N LEU A 139 9.33 10.60 -4.14
CA LEU A 139 9.82 10.34 -2.78
C LEU A 139 9.76 11.63 -1.96
N PRO A 140 9.25 11.60 -0.72
CA PRO A 140 8.98 12.81 0.06
C PRO A 140 10.21 13.72 0.08
N GLU A 141 10.02 14.94 -0.40
CA GLU A 141 11.03 15.99 -0.30
C GLU A 141 10.95 16.59 1.12
N LYS A 142 11.89 17.48 1.45
CA LYS A 142 11.88 18.18 2.74
C LYS A 142 10.53 18.90 2.86
N ASP A 143 9.83 18.72 3.98
CA ASP A 143 8.57 19.38 4.31
C ASP A 143 7.32 18.89 3.55
N SER A 144 7.37 17.68 2.95
CA SER A 144 6.17 17.02 2.42
C SER A 144 5.21 16.58 3.54
N PRO A 145 3.88 16.73 3.35
CA PRO A 145 2.89 16.29 4.32
C PRO A 145 2.97 14.77 4.55
N SER A 146 2.52 14.36 5.74
CA SER A 146 2.42 12.96 6.16
C SER A 146 1.67 12.13 5.11
N LEU A 147 2.33 11.12 4.56
CA LEU A 147 1.78 10.24 3.52
C LEU A 147 0.76 9.23 4.09
N PHE A 148 0.48 9.23 5.40
CA PHE A 148 -0.32 8.18 6.05
C PHE A 148 -1.74 8.01 5.53
N ASP A 149 -2.34 9.07 4.99
CA ASP A 149 -3.68 9.01 4.37
C ASP A 149 -3.62 8.81 2.84
N SER A 150 -2.41 8.70 2.27
CA SER A 150 -2.21 8.51 0.83
C SER A 150 -2.28 7.03 0.45
N GLY A 151 -2.90 6.76 -0.70
CA GLY A 151 -2.79 5.46 -1.35
C GLY A 151 -1.35 5.20 -1.81
N VAL A 152 -0.94 3.94 -1.74
CA VAL A 152 0.32 3.48 -2.35
C VAL A 152 0.01 2.35 -3.30
N ARG A 153 0.75 2.29 -4.41
CA ARG A 153 0.65 1.18 -5.36
C ARG A 153 1.68 0.14 -5.00
N VAL A 154 1.23 -1.00 -4.53
CA VAL A 154 2.07 -2.18 -4.29
C VAL A 154 2.17 -2.96 -5.60
N THR A 155 3.35 -3.46 -5.91
CA THR A 155 3.67 -4.16 -7.14
C THR A 155 4.57 -5.36 -6.83
N PRO A 156 4.54 -6.43 -7.65
CA PRO A 156 5.53 -7.49 -7.56
C PRO A 156 6.96 -6.91 -7.61
N CYS A 157 7.85 -7.41 -6.76
CA CYS A 157 9.19 -6.85 -6.59
C CYS A 157 10.09 -6.98 -7.82
N ASP A 158 9.82 -7.95 -8.69
CA ASP A 158 10.48 -8.11 -10.00
C ASP A 158 10.03 -7.08 -11.05
N GLN A 159 9.11 -6.18 -10.68
CA GLN A 159 8.68 -5.05 -11.50
C GLN A 159 9.28 -3.73 -11.01
N PRO A 160 9.43 -2.73 -11.90
CA PRO A 160 9.98 -1.43 -11.53
C PRO A 160 9.17 -0.71 -10.44
N HIS A 161 9.78 -0.48 -9.28
CA HIS A 161 9.17 0.17 -8.12
C HIS A 161 10.09 1.24 -7.51
N ARG A 162 9.58 2.04 -6.56
CA ARG A 162 10.37 3.13 -5.95
C ARG A 162 10.91 2.78 -4.57
N ALA A 163 10.18 1.94 -3.84
CA ALA A 163 10.45 1.67 -2.44
C ALA A 163 10.13 0.22 -2.09
N GLU A 164 10.81 -0.29 -1.07
CA GLU A 164 10.52 -1.58 -0.47
C GLU A 164 10.43 -1.44 1.05
N LEU A 165 9.41 -2.04 1.65
CA LEU A 165 9.24 -2.07 3.10
C LEU A 165 10.08 -3.21 3.69
N TYR A 166 11.10 -2.89 4.48
CA TYR A 166 12.03 -3.88 5.00
C TYR A 166 11.84 -4.19 6.50
N ALA A 167 11.10 -3.34 7.23
CA ALA A 167 10.79 -3.61 8.63
C ALA A 167 9.56 -2.86 9.12
N SER A 168 8.92 -3.40 10.15
CA SER A 168 7.90 -2.71 10.94
C SER A 168 8.12 -2.96 12.43
N PHE A 169 7.73 -2.01 13.29
CA PHE A 169 7.71 -2.21 14.73
C PHE A 169 6.75 -1.23 15.42
N THR A 170 6.29 -1.58 16.61
CA THR A 170 5.35 -0.78 17.39
C THR A 170 6.07 0.01 18.49
N LEU A 171 5.76 1.30 18.61
CA LEU A 171 6.21 2.15 19.71
C LEU A 171 5.34 1.94 20.95
N THR A 172 5.93 2.11 22.13
CA THR A 172 5.23 2.04 23.41
C THR A 172 4.92 3.45 23.93
N GLY A 173 3.90 3.56 24.77
CA GLY A 173 3.48 4.82 25.38
C GLY A 173 1.99 5.11 25.18
N GLU A 174 1.43 5.85 26.13
CA GLU A 174 0.03 6.29 26.09
C GLU A 174 -0.11 7.66 25.43
N GLU A 175 0.80 8.59 25.75
CA GLU A 175 0.82 9.95 25.20
C GLU A 175 1.72 10.05 23.95
N PHE A 176 1.37 10.95 23.04
CA PHE A 176 2.16 11.19 21.83
C PHE A 176 3.51 11.81 22.21
N PRO A 177 4.64 11.12 21.97
CA PRO A 177 5.95 11.54 22.49
C PRO A 177 6.58 12.71 21.70
N GLY A 178 5.92 13.18 20.65
CA GLY A 178 6.44 14.19 19.73
C GLY A 178 7.34 13.59 18.65
N ARG A 179 7.40 14.28 17.49
CA ARG A 179 8.10 13.79 16.30
C ARG A 179 9.61 13.60 16.51
N GLU A 180 10.25 14.49 17.25
CA GLU A 180 11.70 14.41 17.50
C GLU A 180 12.06 13.16 18.30
N ARG A 181 11.24 12.83 19.31
CA ARG A 181 11.45 11.62 20.10
C ARG A 181 11.18 10.36 19.28
N ILE A 182 10.15 10.36 18.44
CA ILE A 182 9.88 9.26 17.51
C ILE A 182 11.07 9.09 16.55
N ALA A 183 11.58 10.16 15.95
CA ALA A 183 12.72 10.11 15.05
C ALA A 183 13.97 9.53 15.73
N ALA A 184 14.27 9.96 16.96
CA ALA A 184 15.39 9.46 17.74
C ALA A 184 15.28 7.97 18.09
N LEU A 185 14.06 7.43 18.18
CA LEU A 185 13.81 6.00 18.42
C LEU A 185 13.78 5.20 17.11
N ALA A 186 13.19 5.77 16.06
CA ALA A 186 12.92 5.07 14.82
C ALA A 186 14.15 4.93 13.95
N TRP A 187 14.94 6.01 13.84
CA TRP A 187 16.15 6.03 13.02
C TRP A 187 17.11 4.88 13.32
N PRO A 188 17.61 4.70 14.56
CA PRO A 188 18.60 3.66 14.83
C PRO A 188 18.05 2.25 14.58
N ARG A 189 16.79 2.03 14.98
CA ARG A 189 16.10 0.75 14.80
C ARG A 189 15.81 0.40 13.35
N CYS A 190 15.54 1.40 12.50
CA CYS A 190 15.38 1.20 11.07
C CYS A 190 16.73 0.95 10.40
N ALA A 191 17.80 1.62 10.82
CA ALA A 191 19.14 1.43 10.29
C ALA A 191 19.67 0.00 10.55
N GLU A 192 19.58 -0.47 11.79
CA GLU A 192 20.00 -1.83 12.18
C GLU A 192 19.23 -2.89 11.38
N ARG A 193 17.89 -2.81 11.38
CA ARG A 193 17.05 -3.78 10.67
C ARG A 193 17.24 -3.76 9.15
N PHE A 194 17.67 -2.65 8.58
CA PHE A 194 17.99 -2.61 7.16
C PHE A 194 19.19 -3.51 6.83
N LEU A 195 20.22 -3.48 7.68
CA LEU A 195 21.41 -4.32 7.52
C LEU A 195 21.18 -5.79 7.93
N ASP A 196 20.08 -6.08 8.64
CA ASP A 196 19.56 -7.45 8.80
C ASP A 196 18.83 -7.92 7.54
N TYR A 197 18.09 -7.03 6.89
CA TYR A 197 17.24 -7.34 5.74
C TYR A 197 18.01 -7.44 4.42
N SER A 198 19.03 -6.61 4.26
CA SER A 198 19.90 -6.55 3.08
C SER A 198 21.35 -6.66 3.54
N LEU A 199 21.91 -7.87 3.48
CA LEU A 199 23.26 -8.13 3.97
C LEU A 199 24.36 -7.44 3.13
N ASP A 200 24.06 -7.13 1.86
CA ASP A 200 24.97 -6.40 0.97
C ASP A 200 24.28 -5.24 0.22
N PRO A 201 23.94 -4.13 0.92
CA PRO A 201 23.25 -3.00 0.29
C PRO A 201 24.04 -2.35 -0.86
N ALA A 202 25.37 -2.53 -0.87
CA ALA A 202 26.25 -2.01 -1.90
C ALA A 202 25.97 -2.61 -3.29
N ALA A 203 25.38 -3.81 -3.35
CA ALA A 203 24.96 -4.47 -4.58
C ALA A 203 23.90 -3.67 -5.36
N PHE A 204 23.12 -2.83 -4.67
CA PHE A 204 21.97 -2.12 -5.24
C PHE A 204 22.28 -0.66 -5.63
N GLY A 205 23.54 -0.25 -5.50
CA GLY A 205 23.99 1.12 -5.72
C GLY A 205 23.55 2.06 -4.59
N ARG A 206 23.27 3.32 -4.93
CA ARG A 206 22.91 4.34 -3.93
C ARG A 206 21.48 4.14 -3.43
N LEU A 207 21.36 3.60 -2.22
CA LEU A 207 20.11 3.48 -1.48
C LEU A 207 19.97 4.57 -0.40
N GLN A 208 18.73 4.84 -0.01
CA GLN A 208 18.38 5.71 1.10
C GLN A 208 17.22 5.10 1.89
N THR A 209 17.35 5.08 3.22
CA THR A 209 16.31 4.60 4.13
C THR A 209 15.42 5.75 4.60
N TYR A 210 14.17 5.41 4.84
CA TYR A 210 13.09 6.29 5.25
C TYR A 210 12.20 5.54 6.23
N TYR A 211 11.31 6.25 6.89
CA TYR A 211 10.29 5.62 7.72
C TYR A 211 9.00 6.42 7.73
N PHE A 212 7.89 5.70 7.80
CA PHE A 212 6.60 6.24 8.20
C PHE A 212 6.44 6.07 9.71
N HIS A 213 5.92 7.09 10.40
CA HIS A 213 5.57 7.02 11.81
C HIS A 213 4.22 7.71 12.10
N PRO A 214 3.45 7.26 13.11
CA PRO A 214 2.17 7.88 13.42
C PRO A 214 2.37 9.36 13.78
N ASP A 215 1.41 10.18 13.37
CA ASP A 215 1.25 11.53 13.88
C ASP A 215 0.41 11.52 15.16
N GLU A 216 0.15 12.70 15.72
CA GLU A 216 -0.62 12.84 16.96
C GLU A 216 -2.04 12.27 16.83
N ARG A 217 -2.69 12.45 15.68
CA ARG A 217 -4.04 11.93 15.42
C ARG A 217 -4.05 10.41 15.34
N GLY A 218 -3.09 9.83 14.63
CA GLY A 218 -2.88 8.39 14.56
C GLY A 218 -2.63 7.80 15.95
N TRP A 219 -1.81 8.47 16.76
CA TRP A 219 -1.52 8.06 18.14
C TRP A 219 -2.77 8.03 19.02
N LEU A 220 -3.60 9.08 18.98
CA LEU A 220 -4.88 9.14 19.70
C LEU A 220 -5.86 8.05 19.25
N SER A 221 -5.74 7.59 18.01
CA SER A 221 -6.53 6.48 17.45
C SER A 221 -5.92 5.10 17.76
N GLY A 222 -4.86 5.04 18.55
CA GLY A 222 -4.16 3.82 18.93
C GLY A 222 -3.09 3.32 17.95
N ARG A 223 -2.83 4.04 16.85
CA ARG A 223 -1.77 3.68 15.90
C ARG A 223 -0.41 4.03 16.48
N ARG A 224 0.48 3.04 16.54
CA ARG A 224 1.82 3.16 17.13
C ARG A 224 2.92 2.57 16.24
N THR A 225 2.59 2.18 15.01
CA THR A 225 3.49 1.41 14.13
C THR A 225 4.40 2.33 13.34
N VAL A 226 5.70 2.05 13.38
CA VAL A 226 6.70 2.61 12.48
C VAL A 226 6.97 1.60 11.37
N LEU A 227 7.02 2.08 10.14
CA LEU A 227 7.27 1.29 8.93
C LEU A 227 8.55 1.80 8.27
N CYS A 228 9.61 0.99 8.26
CA CYS A 228 10.91 1.33 7.67
C CYS A 228 10.99 0.84 6.23
N TRP A 229 11.31 1.74 5.32
CA TRP A 229 11.39 1.43 3.89
C TRP A 229 12.62 2.06 3.26
N VAL A 230 13.04 1.51 2.13
CA VAL A 230 14.25 1.89 1.41
C VAL A 230 13.91 2.18 -0.05
N GLY A 231 14.62 3.12 -0.65
CA GLY A 231 14.48 3.44 -2.07
C GLY A 231 15.71 4.15 -2.61
N ARG A 232 15.73 4.39 -3.93
CA ARG A 232 16.79 5.19 -4.56
C ARG A 232 16.43 6.68 -4.49
N PRO A 233 17.36 7.58 -4.15
CA PRO A 233 17.07 9.01 -4.10
C PRO A 233 16.62 9.56 -5.46
N GLY A 234 15.74 10.57 -5.43
CA GLY A 234 15.23 11.22 -6.65
C GLY A 234 14.18 10.37 -7.37
N THR A 235 14.31 10.24 -8.70
CA THR A 235 13.31 9.55 -9.53
C THR A 235 13.74 8.14 -9.96
N ALA A 236 14.91 7.67 -9.55
CA ALA A 236 15.39 6.32 -9.85
C ALA A 236 14.45 5.26 -9.26
N ARG A 237 14.38 4.10 -9.92
CA ARG A 237 13.56 2.95 -9.54
C ARG A 237 14.43 1.75 -9.25
N LEU A 238 13.95 0.87 -8.39
CA LEU A 238 14.42 -0.50 -8.21
C LEU A 238 13.66 -1.40 -9.20
N ASP A 239 14.29 -2.48 -9.64
CA ASP A 239 13.75 -3.46 -10.60
C ASP A 239 13.71 -4.89 -10.01
N HIS A 240 14.18 -5.04 -8.77
CA HIS A 240 14.14 -6.26 -7.98
C HIS A 240 14.13 -5.85 -6.49
N SER A 241 13.75 -6.79 -5.62
CA SER A 241 13.82 -6.60 -4.17
C SER A 241 15.28 -6.40 -3.72
N VAL A 242 15.49 -5.54 -2.73
CA VAL A 242 16.77 -5.35 -2.04
C VAL A 242 16.98 -6.35 -0.89
N ARG A 243 15.98 -7.20 -0.63
CA ARG A 243 16.07 -8.29 0.33
C ARG A 243 17.21 -9.22 -0.08
N ASN A 244 18.11 -9.44 0.85
CA ASN A 244 19.17 -10.42 0.71
C ASN A 244 19.39 -11.04 2.09
N ASP A 245 18.71 -12.16 2.33
CA ASP A 245 18.85 -12.98 3.54
C ASP A 245 20.07 -13.91 3.49
N GLY A 246 20.86 -13.82 2.43
CA GLY A 246 22.08 -14.59 2.23
C GLY A 246 21.87 -15.95 1.56
N ALA A 247 20.65 -16.32 1.17
CA ALA A 247 20.38 -17.62 0.54
C ALA A 247 21.18 -17.83 -0.77
N ASP A 248 21.41 -16.76 -1.53
CA ASP A 248 22.15 -16.79 -2.79
C ASP A 248 23.66 -16.51 -2.63
N LEU A 249 24.14 -16.32 -1.39
CA LEU A 249 25.55 -16.05 -1.11
C LEU A 249 26.32 -17.35 -0.90
N THR A 250 27.55 -17.39 -1.40
CA THR A 250 28.48 -18.46 -1.00
C THR A 250 28.82 -18.34 0.49
N PRO A 251 29.23 -19.43 1.16
CA PRO A 251 29.61 -19.37 2.57
C PRO A 251 30.69 -18.31 2.87
N ALA A 252 31.68 -18.15 1.98
CA ALA A 252 32.74 -17.13 2.15
C ALA A 252 32.19 -15.70 2.01
N GLN A 253 31.28 -15.47 1.06
CA GLN A 253 30.61 -14.17 0.90
C GLN A 253 29.77 -13.81 2.14
N HIS A 254 28.95 -14.74 2.60
CA HIS A 254 28.12 -14.56 3.79
C HIS A 254 28.98 -14.26 5.03
N THR A 255 30.04 -15.04 5.26
CA THR A 255 30.98 -14.84 6.37
C THR A 255 31.61 -13.46 6.33
N PHE A 256 32.15 -13.04 5.18
CA PHE A 256 32.78 -11.73 5.04
C PHE A 256 31.82 -10.57 5.29
N LEU A 257 30.61 -10.62 4.72
CA LEU A 257 29.61 -9.56 4.89
C LEU A 257 29.10 -9.49 6.34
N THR A 258 28.89 -10.64 6.97
CA THR A 258 28.50 -10.73 8.39
C THR A 258 29.59 -10.17 9.30
N ALA A 259 30.86 -10.48 9.02
CA ALA A 259 31.99 -9.98 9.81
C ALA A 259 32.11 -8.44 9.77
N LEU A 260 31.71 -7.80 8.67
CA LEU A 260 31.71 -6.34 8.52
C LEU A 260 30.43 -5.65 9.01
N LYS A 261 29.39 -6.41 9.37
CA LYS A 261 28.10 -5.85 9.78
C LYS A 261 28.19 -4.91 10.99
N PRO A 262 28.93 -5.21 12.08
CA PRO A 262 29.06 -4.27 13.20
C PRO A 262 29.58 -2.89 12.77
N LEU A 263 30.67 -2.86 11.98
CA LEU A 263 31.23 -1.63 11.42
C LEU A 263 30.25 -0.86 10.55
N ASN A 264 29.50 -1.57 9.70
CA ASN A 264 28.49 -0.96 8.83
C ASN A 264 27.38 -0.33 9.65
N VAL A 265 26.81 -1.06 10.63
CA VAL A 265 25.77 -0.56 11.54
C VAL A 265 26.27 0.68 12.27
N GLY A 266 27.43 0.61 12.91
CA GLY A 266 28.02 1.75 13.62
C GLY A 266 28.16 2.98 12.72
N SER A 267 28.61 2.79 11.48
CA SER A 267 28.77 3.87 10.50
C SER A 267 27.43 4.52 10.11
N VAL A 268 26.36 3.72 10.00
CA VAL A 268 25.00 4.23 9.72
C VAL A 268 24.48 5.09 10.86
N LEU A 269 24.76 4.69 12.10
CA LEU A 269 24.28 5.32 13.33
C LEU A 269 25.05 6.59 13.71
N ARG A 270 25.73 7.22 12.74
CA ARG A 270 26.38 8.51 12.92
C ARG A 270 25.35 9.57 13.37
N PRO A 271 25.65 10.35 14.41
CA PRO A 271 24.78 11.44 14.84
C PRO A 271 24.45 12.43 13.72
N ALA A 272 23.23 12.96 13.73
CA ALA A 272 22.79 13.94 12.75
C ALA A 272 23.47 15.31 12.95
N ASN A 273 23.69 15.68 14.21
CA ASN A 273 24.42 16.90 14.58
C ASN A 273 25.92 16.63 14.56
N GLY A 274 26.70 17.60 14.09
CA GLY A 274 28.16 17.49 14.09
C GLY A 274 28.74 17.63 15.50
N PRO A 275 30.02 17.25 15.71
CA PRO A 275 30.66 17.29 17.03
C PRO A 275 30.77 18.68 17.64
N ARG A 276 30.65 19.76 16.83
CA ARG A 276 30.60 21.15 17.32
C ARG A 276 29.26 21.50 17.98
N ASP A 277 28.18 20.88 17.52
CA ASP A 277 26.83 21.13 18.02
C ASP A 277 26.45 20.11 19.12
N ASP A 278 26.95 18.88 19.00
CA ASP A 278 26.68 17.79 19.95
C ASP A 278 27.92 16.90 20.13
N LEU A 279 28.87 17.36 20.95
CA LEU A 279 30.08 16.60 21.26
C LEU A 279 29.76 15.30 22.01
N ALA A 280 28.80 15.33 22.94
CA ALA A 280 28.44 14.16 23.74
C ALA A 280 27.86 13.03 22.86
N GLY A 281 27.01 13.37 21.89
CA GLY A 281 26.53 12.41 20.90
C GLY A 281 27.65 11.87 20.01
N ALA A 282 28.61 12.72 19.64
CA ALA A 282 29.76 12.34 18.82
C ALA A 282 30.74 11.41 19.54
N THR A 283 31.09 11.70 20.79
CA THR A 283 31.99 10.85 21.61
C THR A 283 31.34 9.50 21.94
N ALA A 284 30.05 9.49 22.29
CA ALA A 284 29.31 8.24 22.50
C ALA A 284 29.21 7.40 21.21
N TRP A 285 29.15 8.04 20.04
CA TRP A 285 29.22 7.33 18.76
C TRP A 285 30.61 6.76 18.49
N ALA A 286 31.68 7.50 18.79
CA ALA A 286 33.04 7.01 18.66
C ALA A 286 33.32 5.79 19.56
N GLU A 287 32.75 5.76 20.77
CA GLU A 287 32.81 4.59 21.66
C GLU A 287 32.15 3.37 21.00
N ARG A 288 30.92 3.51 20.50
CA ARG A 288 30.23 2.43 19.75
C ARG A 288 31.00 1.99 18.51
N MET A 289 31.66 2.91 17.81
CA MET A 289 32.50 2.57 16.67
C MET A 289 33.75 1.78 17.09
N ALA A 290 34.36 2.11 18.24
CA ALA A 290 35.47 1.34 18.77
C ALA A 290 35.05 -0.10 19.10
N GLU A 291 33.88 -0.27 19.73
CA GLU A 291 33.31 -1.59 20.03
C GLU A 291 33.01 -2.37 18.75
N ALA A 292 32.30 -1.76 17.81
CA ALA A 292 31.96 -2.36 16.52
C ALA A 292 33.20 -2.75 15.70
N GLN A 293 34.24 -1.92 15.71
CA GLN A 293 35.49 -2.22 15.03
C GLN A 293 36.23 -3.38 15.68
N ALA A 294 36.27 -3.43 17.02
CA ALA A 294 36.87 -4.54 17.75
C ALA A 294 36.13 -5.86 17.49
N GLU A 295 34.79 -5.84 17.44
CA GLU A 295 33.98 -7.00 17.10
C GLU A 295 34.27 -7.48 15.67
N SER A 296 34.24 -6.58 14.68
CA SER A 296 34.56 -6.91 13.29
C SER A 296 35.99 -7.45 13.12
N ILE A 297 36.97 -6.93 13.86
CA ILE A 297 38.33 -7.47 13.89
C ILE A 297 38.33 -8.95 14.32
N GLY A 298 37.64 -9.28 15.42
CA GLY A 298 37.53 -10.65 15.91
C GLY A 298 36.87 -11.58 14.88
N LEU A 299 35.73 -11.15 14.32
CA LEU A 299 35.00 -11.93 13.31
C LEU A 299 35.83 -12.16 12.03
N LEU A 300 36.58 -11.16 11.57
CA LEU A 300 37.45 -11.28 10.39
C LEU A 300 38.68 -12.14 10.65
N ALA A 301 39.24 -12.09 11.85
CA ALA A 301 40.40 -12.91 12.22
C ALA A 301 40.09 -14.42 12.23
N GLU A 302 38.84 -14.78 12.55
CA GLU A 302 38.34 -16.16 12.54
C GLU A 302 37.74 -16.57 11.18
N ALA A 303 37.58 -15.63 10.24
CA ALA A 303 36.88 -15.88 8.98
C ALA A 303 37.71 -16.75 8.01
N GLU A 304 37.13 -17.88 7.61
CA GLU A 304 37.68 -18.70 6.53
C GLU A 304 37.25 -18.14 5.16
N LEU A 305 38.16 -17.38 4.53
CA LEU A 305 37.94 -16.76 3.21
C LEU A 305 38.93 -17.29 2.17
N PRO A 306 38.65 -18.45 1.54
CA PRO A 306 39.55 -19.07 0.56
C PRO A 306 39.87 -18.12 -0.61
N GLY A 307 41.18 -17.92 -0.86
CA GLY A 307 41.65 -17.04 -1.93
C GLY A 307 41.79 -15.57 -1.53
N ALA A 308 41.27 -15.19 -0.35
CA ALA A 308 41.31 -13.82 0.18
C ALA A 308 42.00 -13.70 1.55
N GLN A 309 42.77 -14.70 1.98
CA GLN A 309 43.40 -14.73 3.31
C GLN A 309 44.32 -13.51 3.54
N ARG A 310 45.28 -13.29 2.64
CA ARG A 310 46.24 -12.18 2.76
C ARG A 310 45.58 -10.79 2.81
N PRO A 311 44.65 -10.41 1.91
CA PRO A 311 43.98 -9.12 2.04
C PRO A 311 43.07 -9.04 3.28
N THR A 312 42.58 -10.16 3.81
CA THR A 312 41.83 -10.19 5.09
C THR A 312 42.76 -9.89 6.27
N GLU A 313 43.93 -10.51 6.35
CA GLU A 313 44.95 -10.20 7.36
C GLU A 313 45.36 -8.72 7.31
N GLN A 314 45.51 -8.15 6.11
CA GLN A 314 45.80 -6.73 5.93
C GLN A 314 44.66 -5.83 6.38
N LEU A 315 43.41 -6.21 6.08
CA LEU A 315 42.23 -5.49 6.55
C LEU A 315 42.17 -5.49 8.09
N VAL A 316 42.38 -6.65 8.71
CA VAL A 316 42.43 -6.77 10.18
C VAL A 316 43.50 -5.87 10.77
N ALA A 317 44.73 -5.91 10.24
CA ALA A 317 45.83 -5.08 10.73
C ALA A 317 45.55 -3.56 10.61
N GLU A 318 44.94 -3.12 9.52
CA GLU A 318 44.52 -1.71 9.36
C GLU A 318 43.43 -1.32 10.37
N LEU A 319 42.43 -2.18 10.57
CA LEU A 319 41.39 -1.93 11.57
C LEU A 319 41.95 -1.91 13.00
N GLU A 320 42.90 -2.80 13.33
CA GLU A 320 43.58 -2.77 14.63
C GLU A 320 44.37 -1.48 14.83
N ALA A 321 45.05 -0.97 13.80
CA ALA A 321 45.77 0.30 13.84
C ALA A 321 44.85 1.51 14.03
N GLY A 322 43.62 1.46 13.49
CA GLY A 322 42.62 2.51 13.65
C GLY A 322 41.94 2.55 15.03
N LEU A 323 41.86 1.41 15.73
CA LEU A 323 41.09 1.26 16.97
C LEU A 323 41.49 2.23 18.12
N PRO A 324 42.78 2.52 18.36
CA PRO A 324 43.18 3.51 19.36
C PRO A 324 42.62 4.91 19.08
N PHE A 325 42.52 5.31 17.81
CA PHE A 325 42.01 6.64 17.45
C PHE A 325 40.51 6.76 17.70
N TRP A 326 39.73 5.69 17.52
CA TRP A 326 38.33 5.68 17.96
C TRP A 326 38.18 5.86 19.46
N ARG A 327 38.99 5.15 20.26
CA ARG A 327 38.98 5.28 21.73
C ARG A 327 39.37 6.69 22.17
N GLN A 328 40.39 7.28 21.54
CA GLN A 328 40.77 8.66 21.81
C GLN A 328 39.68 9.66 21.40
N ALA A 329 38.99 9.42 20.28
CA ALA A 329 37.85 10.24 19.88
C ALA A 329 36.72 10.15 20.91
N ALA A 330 36.46 8.98 21.51
CA ALA A 330 35.47 8.81 22.56
C ALA A 330 35.81 9.60 23.84
N GLU A 331 37.09 9.86 24.11
CA GLU A 331 37.57 10.61 25.28
C GLU A 331 37.80 12.11 25.01
N ALA A 332 37.54 12.59 23.78
CA ALA A 332 37.84 13.95 23.38
C ALA A 332 37.06 14.99 24.20
N SER A 333 37.77 16.00 24.71
CA SER A 333 37.19 17.09 25.51
C SER A 333 36.55 18.22 24.69
N ASP A 334 36.85 18.29 23.39
CA ASP A 334 36.35 19.32 22.48
C ASP A 334 36.23 18.79 21.04
N ALA A 335 35.48 19.52 20.23
CA ALA A 335 35.15 19.13 18.87
C ALA A 335 36.35 19.10 17.91
N ASP A 336 37.34 19.97 18.10
CA ASP A 336 38.50 20.03 17.19
C ASP A 336 39.46 18.87 17.47
N THR A 337 39.64 18.51 18.75
CA THR A 337 40.34 17.29 19.19
C THR A 337 39.66 16.04 18.66
N PHE A 338 38.33 15.93 18.82
CA PHE A 338 37.53 14.84 18.26
C PHE A 338 37.72 14.68 16.75
N LEU A 339 37.58 15.78 16.00
CA LEU A 339 37.80 15.79 14.54
C LEU A 339 39.25 15.47 14.16
N GLY A 340 40.22 15.79 15.03
CA GLY A 340 41.61 15.37 14.88
C GLY A 340 41.77 13.86 14.86
N HIS A 341 41.19 13.19 15.86
CA HIS A 341 41.22 11.73 15.94
C HIS A 341 40.47 11.06 14.79
N LEU A 342 39.34 11.61 14.34
CA LEU A 342 38.64 11.07 13.17
C LEU A 342 39.45 11.13 11.87
N ARG A 343 40.29 12.16 11.67
CA ARG A 343 41.19 12.18 10.51
C ARG A 343 42.19 11.04 10.54
N SER A 344 42.71 10.69 11.73
CA SER A 344 43.58 9.53 11.89
C SER A 344 42.84 8.21 11.70
N VAL A 345 41.57 8.12 12.11
CA VAL A 345 40.72 6.98 11.77
C VAL A 345 40.56 6.83 10.25
N ASP A 346 40.33 7.93 9.54
CA ASP A 346 40.13 7.93 8.08
C ASP A 346 41.37 7.42 7.31
N GLU A 347 42.56 7.53 7.89
CA GLU A 347 43.81 6.95 7.36
C GLU A 347 43.85 5.42 7.48
N HIS A 348 43.04 4.83 8.36
CA HIS A 348 43.02 3.40 8.71
C HIS A 348 41.68 2.71 8.39
N THR A 349 40.97 3.17 7.35
CA THR A 349 39.66 2.58 6.98
C THR A 349 39.73 1.16 6.44
N GLY A 350 40.90 0.69 5.97
CA GLY A 350 41.05 -0.61 5.32
C GLY A 350 40.26 -0.76 4.00
N ALA A 351 39.69 0.33 3.46
CA ALA A 351 38.75 0.28 2.33
C ALA A 351 39.37 -0.34 1.05
N ALA A 352 40.67 -0.18 0.84
CA ALA A 352 41.38 -0.82 -0.28
C ALA A 352 41.40 -2.35 -0.13
N HIS A 353 41.66 -2.86 1.08
CA HIS A 353 41.68 -4.29 1.36
C HIS A 353 40.27 -4.88 1.31
N ALA A 354 39.27 -4.19 1.87
CA ALA A 354 37.87 -4.60 1.78
C ALA A 354 37.40 -4.72 0.32
N ARG A 355 37.74 -3.74 -0.55
CA ARG A 355 37.46 -3.83 -2.00
C ARG A 355 38.15 -5.04 -2.64
N ARG A 356 39.41 -5.29 -2.30
CA ARG A 356 40.15 -6.43 -2.84
C ARG A 356 39.54 -7.77 -2.43
N ILE A 357 39.07 -7.91 -1.19
CA ILE A 357 38.36 -9.11 -0.73
C ILE A 357 37.05 -9.28 -1.51
N ARG A 358 36.28 -8.21 -1.70
CA ARG A 358 35.05 -8.26 -2.51
C ARG A 358 35.31 -8.75 -3.93
N GLU A 359 36.34 -8.25 -4.59
CA GLU A 359 36.74 -8.74 -5.93
C GLU A 359 37.05 -10.24 -5.94
N LEU A 360 37.81 -10.72 -4.95
CA LEU A 360 38.23 -12.13 -4.84
C LEU A 360 37.08 -13.07 -4.50
N LEU A 361 36.09 -12.57 -3.76
CA LEU A 361 34.86 -13.29 -3.41
C LEU A 361 33.75 -13.08 -4.44
N GLU A 362 34.03 -12.42 -5.58
CA GLU A 362 33.05 -12.12 -6.64
C GLU A 362 31.83 -11.33 -6.13
N LEU A 363 32.01 -10.51 -5.10
CA LEU A 363 30.99 -9.59 -4.60
C LEU A 363 30.99 -8.30 -5.43
N PRO A 364 29.83 -7.63 -5.61
CA PRO A 364 29.76 -6.32 -6.25
C PRO A 364 30.72 -5.33 -5.60
N VAL A 365 31.53 -4.59 -6.36
CA VAL A 365 32.44 -3.59 -5.77
C VAL A 365 31.76 -2.23 -5.80
N PRO A 366 31.50 -1.57 -4.64
CA PRO A 366 30.98 -0.21 -4.64
C PRO A 366 31.92 0.73 -5.40
N GLY A 367 31.35 1.61 -6.24
CA GLY A 367 32.12 2.50 -7.12
C GLY A 367 33.15 3.36 -6.39
N ALA A 368 34.22 3.76 -7.08
CA ALA A 368 35.39 4.45 -6.50
C ALA A 368 35.15 5.88 -5.97
N GLY A 369 33.93 6.40 -6.04
CA GLY A 369 33.55 7.63 -5.34
C GLY A 369 32.95 7.24 -4.00
N GLY A 370 33.34 7.91 -2.92
CA GLY A 370 32.82 7.73 -1.56
C GLY A 370 31.32 8.06 -1.40
N ASP A 371 30.46 7.47 -2.22
CA ASP A 371 29.07 7.19 -1.92
C ASP A 371 29.08 6.07 -0.87
N GLN A 372 29.56 6.42 0.33
CA GLN A 372 28.94 5.87 1.52
C GLN A 372 27.44 5.94 1.27
N VAL A 373 26.75 4.83 1.51
CA VAL A 373 25.30 4.87 1.66
C VAL A 373 25.04 6.05 2.60
N ARG A 374 24.59 7.17 2.02
CA ARG A 374 24.30 8.37 2.80
C ARG A 374 22.99 8.04 3.45
N TYR A 375 23.08 7.43 4.62
CA TYR A 375 22.02 7.35 5.60
C TYR A 375 21.79 8.76 6.16
N GLY A 376 21.43 9.68 5.28
CA GLY A 376 21.00 11.01 5.66
C GLY A 376 19.50 10.94 5.90
N THR A 377 19.10 10.95 7.17
CA THR A 377 17.75 11.41 7.51
C THR A 377 17.71 12.89 7.22
N ARG A 378 17.01 13.28 6.16
CA ARG A 378 16.64 14.67 5.97
C ARG A 378 15.49 14.97 6.92
N GLN A 379 15.78 15.53 8.09
CA GLN A 379 14.76 16.02 9.02
C GLN A 379 13.86 17.05 8.32
N VAL A 380 12.55 16.81 8.39
CA VAL A 380 11.50 17.77 8.06
C VAL A 380 11.41 18.77 9.21
N ARG A 381 11.81 20.03 8.95
CA ARG A 381 11.76 21.09 9.95
C ARG A 381 10.46 21.84 9.71
N ALA A 382 9.50 21.72 10.62
CA ALA A 382 8.23 22.41 10.47
C ALA A 382 8.45 23.93 10.43
N GLY A 383 8.03 24.54 9.32
CA GLY A 383 7.83 25.97 9.23
C GLY A 383 6.81 26.40 10.28
N ASP A 384 7.19 27.43 11.03
CA ASP A 384 6.40 27.99 12.11
C ASP A 384 5.05 28.48 11.57
N GLY A 385 3.97 27.99 12.18
CA GLY A 385 2.61 28.36 11.83
C GLY A 385 2.29 29.74 12.37
N THR A 386 2.68 30.80 11.67
CA THR A 386 2.12 32.14 11.92
C THR A 386 1.15 32.52 10.82
N ALA A 387 -0.14 32.47 11.18
CA ALA A 387 -1.23 33.12 10.47
C ALA A 387 -0.91 34.62 10.29
N GLY A 388 -0.65 35.04 9.04
CA GLY A 388 -0.52 36.44 8.64
C GLY A 388 -1.66 36.83 7.71
N ARG A 389 -2.71 37.45 8.27
CA ARG A 389 -3.74 38.19 7.52
C ARG A 389 -3.12 39.41 6.80
N ARG A 390 -3.68 39.74 5.62
CA ARG A 390 -3.62 41.00 4.83
C ARG A 390 -2.39 41.13 3.91
N ASN A 391 -2.46 41.61 2.66
CA ASN A 391 -3.49 42.33 1.89
C ASN A 391 -3.25 42.14 0.37
N LEU A 392 -4.34 42.27 -0.40
CA LEU A 392 -4.34 42.51 -1.84
C LEU A 392 -3.60 43.81 -2.20
N THR A 393 -2.66 43.74 -3.17
CA THR A 393 -2.38 44.73 -4.23
C THR A 393 -1.19 44.24 -5.07
N GLY A 394 -1.35 44.04 -6.38
CA GLY A 394 -0.23 44.10 -7.34
C GLY A 394 -0.03 45.55 -7.86
N PRO A 395 0.76 45.81 -8.93
CA PRO A 395 1.74 44.96 -9.63
C PRO A 395 3.13 45.62 -9.94
N GLY A 396 4.18 44.79 -10.13
CA GLY A 396 5.38 44.96 -11.01
C GLY A 396 6.49 45.97 -10.64
N PRO A 397 7.62 46.03 -11.38
CA PRO A 397 8.41 44.98 -12.04
C PRO A 397 9.92 44.99 -11.66
N ASP A 398 10.68 44.07 -12.27
CA ASP A 398 12.14 43.90 -12.41
C ASP A 398 13.09 45.01 -11.90
N VAL A 399 14.23 44.59 -11.33
CA VAL A 399 15.59 44.95 -11.81
C VAL A 399 16.64 44.04 -11.13
N THR A 400 17.55 43.56 -11.97
CA THR A 400 18.80 42.83 -11.74
C THR A 400 19.77 43.51 -10.76
N SER A 401 20.38 42.73 -9.87
CA SER A 401 21.84 42.51 -9.73
C SER A 401 22.17 41.65 -8.52
#